data_AF-A0A6A5GZL0-F1
#
_entry.id   AF-A0A6A5GZL0-F1
#
_cell.length_a   1.000
_cell.length_b   1.000
_cell.length_c   1.000
_cell.angle_alpha   90.00
_cell.angle_beta   90.00
_cell.angle_gamma   90.00
#
_symmetry.space_group_name_H-M   'P 1'
#
loop_
_entity.id
_entity.type
_entity.pdbx_description
1 polymer ?
#
loop_
_entity_poly.entity_id
_entity_poly.type
_entity_poly.pdbx_seq_one_letter_code
_entity_poly.pdbx_strand_id
1 'polypeptide(L)'
;MKNPDEFMNGAIPEVSGSGPYVFDKKLENRVVSAENGTVKYQRFLSYFFNEQESCQTCILGNRIWVPNMIYQKFVEAASTEGMKAAATTLLSQTAFLEVEVEELLFEGYKDPFLDKVCEIPFMNFVCEAILDVPERIGLFFEANNTASKMYEIDDGTRDPTNLGKILKYDEEPLLDETWWSTEESLKIRGTDGSLFHPFLSKNEKLYVYVAELCRSIWLEFKEEVEYRSRKEEVESLKAYRYVVPPEVFDVTYPGNEGYCNPSDKQFFSSQNDSVGCLPKGLLEISKCQKSQPPITISLPNFLYAPSEVRESVKGLNGTDDIRDSIVVDIEPRVGAVLYARRVSQVNIEMWKGKNLTFPVNLKKMKSALIPVIILHETSEIDDDSLETIRSQLYETESIAYTSCNIMMIIGAIVLLLGFLFLAFSYQEEHEKKLRKCLYVSRCKSLKGFRRDLTWRHPHDVEDELETYHLDEFDGFMKMLRKKERVISSLEEQYFPGVITCYPEDIAEFFEKRWKRIKKSFVSAKNNICNCFKRSPAINQ
;
A
#
# COMPACT_ATOMS: atom_id res chain seq x y z
N MET A 1 24.79 -26.25 12.42
CA MET A 1 26.19 -26.44 11.94
C MET A 1 26.42 -27.92 11.64
N LYS A 2 27.21 -28.27 10.60
CA LYS A 2 27.53 -29.68 10.24
C LYS A 2 28.96 -30.11 10.56
N ASN A 3 29.91 -29.17 10.54
CA ASN A 3 31.35 -29.46 10.63
C ASN A 3 32.07 -28.60 11.69
N PRO A 4 31.59 -28.59 12.97
CA PRO A 4 32.11 -27.70 14.00
C PRO A 4 33.62 -27.89 14.24
N ASP A 5 34.10 -29.13 14.31
CA ASP A 5 35.50 -29.44 14.58
C ASP A 5 36.41 -29.09 13.39
N GLU A 6 35.97 -29.35 12.16
CA GLU A 6 36.72 -28.97 10.96
C GLU A 6 36.83 -27.46 10.82
N PHE A 7 35.76 -26.73 11.16
CA PHE A 7 35.76 -25.27 11.17
C PHE A 7 36.78 -24.70 12.16
N MET A 8 36.83 -25.24 13.39
CA MET A 8 37.85 -24.85 14.38
C MET A 8 39.28 -25.14 13.88
N ASN A 9 39.44 -26.08 12.95
CA ASN A 9 40.70 -26.43 12.30
C ASN A 9 40.95 -25.70 10.96
N GLY A 10 40.10 -24.74 10.58
CA GLY A 10 40.30 -23.83 9.45
C GLY A 10 39.47 -24.13 8.19
N ALA A 11 38.55 -25.09 8.24
CA ALA A 11 37.56 -25.30 7.19
C ALA A 11 36.55 -24.15 7.14
N ILE A 12 35.81 -24.04 6.04
CA ILE A 12 34.67 -23.13 5.91
C ILE A 12 33.48 -23.74 6.67
N PRO A 13 32.73 -22.96 7.47
CA PRO A 13 31.56 -23.48 8.17
C PRO A 13 30.50 -23.96 7.18
N GLU A 14 29.92 -25.13 7.46
CA GLU A 14 28.86 -25.75 6.68
C GLU A 14 27.58 -25.83 7.51
N VAL A 15 26.50 -25.28 6.97
CA VAL A 15 25.18 -25.27 7.61
C VAL A 15 24.19 -26.09 6.78
N SER A 16 23.09 -26.49 7.43
CA SER A 16 21.92 -27.06 6.76
C SER A 16 20.66 -26.58 7.44
N GLY A 17 19.69 -26.15 6.65
CA GLY A 17 18.38 -25.74 7.16
C GLY A 17 17.64 -26.91 7.81
N SER A 18 17.00 -26.63 8.94
CA SER A 18 16.00 -27.47 9.59
C SER A 18 14.77 -26.59 9.78
N GLY A 19 13.63 -26.97 9.21
CA GLY A 19 12.42 -26.16 9.24
C GLY A 19 11.45 -26.43 8.09
N PRO A 20 10.33 -25.69 8.03
CA PRO A 20 9.97 -24.64 8.99
C PRO A 20 9.45 -25.20 10.32
N TYR A 21 9.79 -24.52 11.41
CA TYR A 21 9.12 -24.63 12.70
C TYR A 21 8.15 -23.45 12.79
N VAL A 22 6.85 -23.70 12.67
CA VAL A 22 5.82 -22.68 12.54
C VAL A 22 5.21 -22.37 13.89
N PHE A 23 5.03 -21.08 14.17
CA PHE A 23 4.37 -20.58 15.38
C PHE A 23 3.28 -19.59 14.98
N ASP A 24 2.06 -19.80 15.48
CA ASP A 24 0.99 -18.83 15.39
C ASP A 24 1.29 -17.69 16.36
N LYS A 25 1.38 -16.47 15.84
CA LYS A 25 1.71 -15.26 16.61
C LYS A 25 0.42 -14.47 16.89
N LYS A 26 0.17 -14.19 18.17
CA LYS A 26 -0.88 -13.26 18.60
C LYS A 26 -0.24 -11.96 19.09
N LEU A 27 -0.63 -10.84 18.50
CA LEU A 27 -0.22 -9.50 18.91
C LEU A 27 -1.40 -8.77 19.53
N GLU A 28 -1.20 -8.23 20.73
CA GLU A 28 -2.20 -7.42 21.44
C GLU A 28 -1.59 -6.09 21.88
N ASN A 29 -2.16 -4.97 21.47
CA ASN A 29 -1.78 -3.64 21.98
C ASN A 29 -2.75 -3.25 23.10
N ARG A 30 -2.25 -3.18 24.34
CA ARG A 30 -3.03 -2.72 25.50
C ARG A 30 -2.84 -1.23 25.70
N VAL A 31 -3.89 -0.46 25.43
CA VAL A 31 -3.90 1.00 25.57
C VAL A 31 -3.87 1.37 27.05
N VAL A 32 -2.89 2.19 27.42
CA VAL A 32 -2.71 2.75 28.77
C VAL A 32 -3.42 4.10 28.87
N SER A 33 -3.29 4.95 27.83
CA SER A 33 -3.96 6.24 27.76
C SER A 33 -4.19 6.65 26.31
N ALA A 34 -5.26 7.40 26.05
CA ALA A 34 -5.56 7.99 24.75
C ALA A 34 -6.12 9.40 24.97
N GLU A 35 -5.24 10.40 24.92
CA GLU A 35 -5.56 11.79 25.25
C GLU A 35 -4.80 12.76 24.34
N ASN A 36 -5.40 13.92 24.07
CA ASN A 36 -4.74 15.07 23.44
C ASN A 36 -4.03 14.79 22.10
N GLY A 37 -4.56 13.91 21.25
CA GLY A 37 -3.95 13.59 19.96
C GLY A 37 -2.87 12.51 20.04
N THR A 38 -2.75 11.82 21.17
CA THR A 38 -1.71 10.82 21.43
C THR A 38 -2.27 9.56 22.06
N VAL A 39 -1.71 8.41 21.70
CA VAL A 39 -2.07 7.10 22.27
C VAL A 39 -0.83 6.45 22.85
N LYS A 40 -0.93 5.98 24.10
CA LYS A 40 0.10 5.17 24.75
C LYS A 40 -0.37 3.74 24.89
N TYR A 41 0.43 2.78 24.44
CA TYR A 41 0.11 1.35 24.58
C TYR A 41 1.34 0.47 24.77
N GLN A 42 1.16 -0.63 25.50
CA GLN A 42 2.16 -1.70 25.58
C GLN A 42 1.73 -2.86 24.70
N ARG A 43 2.70 -3.44 23.98
CA ARG A 43 2.46 -4.58 23.10
C ARG A 43 2.75 -5.88 23.84
N PHE A 44 1.89 -6.86 23.67
CA PHE A 44 2.06 -8.23 24.13
C PHE A 44 2.13 -9.14 22.91
N LEU A 45 3.18 -9.97 22.84
CA LEU A 45 3.35 -10.97 21.79
C LEU A 45 3.24 -12.36 22.40
N SER A 46 2.33 -13.17 21.90
CA SER A 46 2.22 -14.58 22.29
C SER A 46 2.52 -15.48 21.10
N TYR A 47 3.23 -16.58 21.34
CA TYR A 47 3.63 -17.54 20.33
C TYR A 47 3.09 -18.93 20.69
N PHE A 48 2.46 -19.60 19.72
CA PHE A 48 1.88 -20.93 19.88
C PHE A 48 2.44 -21.84 18.80
N PHE A 49 3.12 -22.92 19.18
CA PHE A 49 3.70 -23.84 18.20
C PHE A 49 2.59 -24.53 17.39
N ASN A 50 2.69 -24.45 16.07
CA ASN A 50 1.76 -25.04 15.13
C ASN A 50 2.44 -26.24 14.43
N GLU A 51 2.20 -27.42 14.98
CA GLU A 51 2.77 -28.68 14.48
C GLU A 51 2.25 -29.03 13.07
N GLN A 52 1.03 -28.61 12.72
CA GLN A 52 0.40 -28.96 11.44
C GLN A 52 1.03 -28.22 10.26
N GLU A 53 1.38 -26.96 10.45
CA GLU A 53 2.05 -26.12 9.44
C GLU A 53 3.59 -26.27 9.49
N SER A 54 4.12 -26.91 10.53
CA SER A 54 5.53 -27.25 10.63
C SER A 54 5.91 -28.42 9.71
N CYS A 55 7.19 -28.57 9.39
CA CYS A 55 7.64 -29.72 8.61
C CYS A 55 7.40 -31.04 9.36
N GLN A 56 7.17 -32.15 8.64
CA GLN A 56 6.81 -33.45 9.25
C GLN A 56 7.84 -33.96 10.29
N THR A 57 9.10 -33.56 10.15
CA THR A 57 10.20 -33.94 11.07
C THR A 57 10.57 -32.84 12.06
N CYS A 58 9.84 -31.73 12.09
CA CYS A 58 10.14 -30.53 12.87
C CYS A 58 9.48 -30.62 14.24
N ILE A 59 10.13 -31.29 15.19
CA ILE A 59 9.72 -31.34 16.60
C ILE A 59 10.62 -30.42 17.44
N LEU A 60 10.05 -29.77 18.46
CA LEU A 60 10.79 -28.79 19.27
C LEU A 60 11.96 -29.40 20.08
N GLY A 61 11.87 -30.69 20.42
CA GLY A 61 12.98 -31.44 21.05
C GLY A 61 14.10 -31.87 20.08
N ASN A 62 14.04 -31.50 18.80
CA ASN A 62 15.14 -31.77 17.88
C ASN A 62 16.40 -31.03 18.31
N ARG A 63 17.55 -31.70 18.15
CA ARG A 63 18.84 -31.14 18.52
C ARG A 63 19.56 -30.53 17.33
N ILE A 64 20.15 -29.36 17.57
CA ILE A 64 20.89 -28.60 16.57
C ILE A 64 22.20 -28.06 17.14
N TRP A 65 23.23 -28.06 16.30
CA TRP A 65 24.53 -27.48 16.65
C TRP A 65 24.54 -25.97 16.39
N VAL A 66 24.72 -25.19 17.46
CA VAL A 66 24.80 -23.72 17.45
C VAL A 66 26.16 -23.23 17.95
N PRO A 67 26.65 -22.06 17.49
CA PRO A 67 27.84 -21.42 18.04
C PRO A 67 27.66 -21.11 19.53
N ASN A 68 28.70 -21.35 20.34
CA ASN A 68 28.67 -21.00 21.76
C ASN A 68 29.02 -19.51 21.95
N MET A 69 28.01 -18.72 22.29
CA MET A 69 28.15 -17.28 22.53
C MET A 69 29.03 -16.96 23.75
N ILE A 70 28.99 -17.81 24.79
CA ILE A 70 29.80 -17.67 26.01
C ILE A 70 31.27 -17.91 25.71
N TYR A 71 31.56 -18.98 24.96
CA TYR A 71 32.90 -19.24 24.45
C TYR A 71 33.46 -18.02 23.73
N GLN A 72 32.63 -17.37 22.92
CA GLN A 72 33.04 -16.23 22.13
C GLN A 72 33.27 -14.96 22.97
N LYS A 73 32.48 -14.72 24.03
CA LYS A 73 32.77 -13.68 25.03
C LYS A 73 34.13 -13.89 25.71
N PHE A 74 34.49 -15.12 26.02
CA PHE A 74 35.80 -15.43 26.60
C PHE A 74 36.96 -15.25 25.60
N VAL A 75 36.74 -15.53 24.31
CA VAL A 75 37.72 -15.23 23.25
C VAL A 75 37.93 -13.71 23.11
N GLU A 76 36.87 -12.93 23.19
CA GLU A 76 36.92 -11.47 23.18
C GLU A 76 37.69 -10.93 24.38
N ALA A 77 37.31 -11.36 25.59
CA ALA A 77 38.01 -11.04 26.82
C ALA A 77 39.50 -11.39 26.77
N ALA A 78 39.84 -12.60 26.31
CA ALA A 78 41.22 -13.05 26.20
C ALA A 78 42.05 -12.22 25.20
N SER A 79 41.38 -11.55 24.26
CA SER A 79 42.00 -10.66 23.28
C SER A 79 42.13 -9.21 23.78
N THR A 80 41.56 -8.89 24.93
CA THR A 80 41.66 -7.58 25.59
C THR A 80 42.91 -7.52 26.48
N GLU A 81 43.62 -6.39 26.42
CA GLU A 81 44.80 -6.16 27.25
C GLU A 81 44.42 -6.18 28.75
N GLY A 82 45.22 -6.86 29.57
CA GLY A 82 44.92 -7.08 30.99
C GLY A 82 44.00 -8.29 31.28
N MET A 83 43.35 -8.88 30.27
CA MET A 83 42.38 -9.97 30.47
C MET A 83 42.78 -11.31 29.82
N LYS A 84 44.03 -11.45 29.39
CA LYS A 84 44.58 -12.67 28.74
C LYS A 84 44.36 -13.95 29.55
N ALA A 85 44.26 -13.86 30.89
CA ALA A 85 43.97 -15.01 31.74
C ALA A 85 42.62 -15.68 31.42
N ALA A 86 41.66 -14.94 30.86
CA ALA A 86 40.37 -15.46 30.40
C ALA A 86 40.52 -16.61 29.37
N ALA A 87 41.64 -16.67 28.64
CA ALA A 87 41.91 -17.74 27.68
C ALA A 87 41.94 -19.14 28.33
N THR A 88 42.19 -19.23 29.64
CA THR A 88 42.21 -20.50 30.39
C THR A 88 40.85 -21.17 30.48
N THR A 89 39.77 -20.40 30.48
CA THR A 89 38.38 -20.90 30.48
C THR A 89 38.02 -21.65 29.21
N LEU A 90 38.69 -21.32 28.09
CA LEU A 90 38.45 -21.95 26.80
C LEU A 90 38.83 -23.44 26.79
N LEU A 91 39.68 -23.89 27.72
CA LEU A 91 40.01 -25.31 27.88
C LEU A 91 38.84 -26.14 28.42
N SER A 92 37.97 -25.51 29.19
CA SER A 92 36.80 -26.15 29.80
C SER A 92 35.52 -25.95 29.00
N GLN A 93 35.59 -25.29 27.84
CA GLN A 93 34.42 -24.93 27.03
C GLN A 93 34.54 -25.48 25.61
N THR A 94 33.40 -25.57 24.93
CA THR A 94 33.33 -25.91 23.50
C THR A 94 32.85 -24.69 22.71
N ALA A 95 33.42 -24.51 21.51
CA ALA A 95 33.07 -23.41 20.61
C ALA A 95 31.66 -23.57 19.99
N PHE A 96 31.09 -24.77 20.04
CA PHE A 96 29.74 -25.09 19.61
C PHE A 96 29.05 -25.93 20.67
N LEU A 97 27.74 -25.79 20.75
CA LEU A 97 26.87 -26.55 21.64
C LEU A 97 25.77 -27.22 20.81
N GLU A 98 25.36 -28.40 21.25
CA GLU A 98 24.15 -29.05 20.77
C GLU A 98 23.01 -28.72 21.74
N VAL A 99 21.97 -28.06 21.25
CA VAL A 99 20.82 -27.59 22.05
C VAL A 99 19.52 -28.03 21.37
N GLU A 100 18.45 -28.14 22.15
CA GLU A 100 17.12 -28.41 21.60
C GLU A 100 16.54 -27.15 20.94
N VAL A 101 15.71 -27.31 19.91
CA VAL A 101 15.09 -26.18 19.20
C VAL A 101 14.23 -25.35 20.15
N GLU A 102 13.51 -26.00 21.07
CA GLU A 102 12.72 -25.33 22.11
C GLU A 102 13.57 -24.44 23.01
N GLU A 103 14.73 -24.97 23.44
CA GLU A 103 15.68 -24.25 24.28
C GLU A 103 16.35 -23.09 23.54
N LEU A 104 16.72 -23.27 22.27
CA LEU A 104 17.29 -22.18 21.46
C LEU A 104 16.29 -21.03 21.28
N LEU A 105 15.01 -21.36 21.10
CA LEU A 105 13.97 -20.37 20.79
C LEU A 105 13.39 -19.74 22.06
N PHE A 106 12.64 -20.48 22.87
CA PHE A 106 11.76 -19.91 23.90
C PHE A 106 12.11 -20.32 25.33
N GLU A 107 12.57 -21.55 25.57
CA GLU A 107 12.91 -22.01 26.94
C GLU A 107 14.25 -21.47 27.43
N GLY A 108 15.16 -21.12 26.51
CA GLY A 108 16.54 -20.77 26.81
C GLY A 108 17.36 -21.98 27.28
N TYR A 109 18.57 -22.17 26.78
CA TYR A 109 19.48 -23.20 27.32
C TYR A 109 20.41 -22.60 28.38
N LYS A 110 20.89 -23.43 29.32
CA LYS A 110 22.00 -23.06 30.20
C LYS A 110 23.31 -23.47 29.53
N ASP A 111 24.29 -22.57 29.51
CA ASP A 111 25.63 -22.98 29.08
C ASP A 111 26.21 -23.99 30.10
N PRO A 112 26.59 -25.20 29.66
CA PRO A 112 26.96 -26.30 30.57
C PRO A 112 28.30 -26.08 31.30
N PHE A 113 29.01 -25.01 30.96
CA PHE A 113 30.33 -24.69 31.48
C PHE A 113 30.36 -23.36 32.23
N LEU A 114 29.36 -22.49 32.05
CA LEU A 114 29.31 -21.16 32.65
C LEU A 114 29.43 -21.21 34.18
N ASP A 115 28.59 -21.99 34.86
CA ASP A 115 28.60 -22.11 36.33
C ASP A 115 29.97 -22.60 36.83
N LYS A 116 30.51 -23.64 36.19
CA LYS A 116 31.81 -24.23 36.55
C LYS A 116 32.96 -23.25 36.36
N VAL A 117 32.92 -22.45 35.30
CA VAL A 117 33.96 -21.45 35.02
C VAL A 117 33.90 -20.30 36.03
N CYS A 118 32.70 -19.87 36.40
CA CYS A 118 32.51 -18.79 37.35
C CYS A 118 32.74 -19.20 38.82
N GLU A 119 32.79 -20.49 39.13
CA GLU A 119 33.20 -21.03 40.44
C GLU A 119 34.74 -21.08 40.63
N ILE A 120 35.54 -20.90 39.57
CA ILE A 120 37.01 -20.96 39.66
C ILE A 120 37.53 -19.75 40.46
N PRO A 121 38.32 -19.95 41.54
CA PRO A 121 38.93 -18.85 42.28
C PRO A 121 39.69 -17.89 41.36
N PHE A 122 39.53 -16.58 41.56
CA PHE A 122 40.05 -15.47 40.73
C PHE A 122 39.31 -15.23 39.40
N MET A 123 38.36 -16.07 38.99
CA MET A 123 37.55 -15.88 37.79
C MET A 123 36.19 -15.23 38.05
N ASN A 124 35.76 -15.10 39.31
CA ASN A 124 34.55 -14.36 39.67
C ASN A 124 34.57 -12.92 39.13
N PHE A 125 35.71 -12.22 39.21
CA PHE A 125 35.85 -10.88 38.62
C PHE A 125 35.64 -10.89 37.10
N VAL A 126 36.14 -11.93 36.40
CA VAL A 126 36.00 -12.09 34.95
C VAL A 126 34.52 -12.33 34.63
N CYS A 127 33.84 -13.21 35.37
CA CYS A 127 32.41 -13.43 35.19
C CYS A 127 31.54 -12.24 35.60
N GLU A 128 31.88 -11.49 36.65
CA GLU A 128 31.13 -10.30 37.07
C GLU A 128 31.36 -9.12 36.10
N ALA A 129 32.56 -8.98 35.53
CA ALA A 129 32.90 -7.88 34.62
C ALA A 129 32.60 -8.15 33.13
N ILE A 130 32.62 -9.41 32.69
CA ILE A 130 32.43 -9.83 31.28
C ILE A 130 31.06 -10.44 31.05
N LEU A 131 30.54 -11.06 32.11
CA LEU A 131 29.30 -11.78 32.20
C LEU A 131 28.11 -10.96 31.71
N ASP A 132 27.50 -10.27 32.68
CA ASP A 132 26.07 -9.91 32.70
C ASP A 132 25.18 -10.90 31.92
N VAL A 133 25.58 -12.18 31.84
CA VAL A 133 24.98 -13.17 30.96
C VAL A 133 23.77 -13.69 31.70
N PRO A 134 22.60 -13.75 31.04
CA PRO A 134 21.41 -14.30 31.65
C PRO A 134 21.63 -15.77 32.01
N GLU A 135 20.98 -16.23 33.07
CA GLU A 135 21.05 -17.64 33.50
C GLU A 135 20.70 -18.62 32.36
N ARG A 136 19.83 -18.19 31.44
CA ARG A 136 19.44 -18.95 30.24
C ARG A 136 19.59 -18.08 29.00
N ILE A 137 20.05 -18.69 27.91
CA ILE A 137 20.31 -18.04 26.62
C ILE A 137 19.29 -18.58 25.62
N GLY A 138 18.48 -17.71 25.04
CA GLY A 138 17.53 -18.07 23.98
C GLY A 138 17.15 -16.84 23.17
N LEU A 139 16.78 -17.04 21.90
CA LEU A 139 16.47 -15.95 20.97
C LEU A 139 15.22 -15.17 21.36
N PHE A 140 14.22 -15.85 21.91
CA PHE A 140 12.95 -15.31 22.37
C PHE A 140 12.68 -15.68 23.83
N PHE A 141 13.73 -15.94 24.62
CA PHE A 141 13.62 -16.26 26.03
C PHE A 141 12.88 -15.15 26.78
N GLU A 142 11.90 -15.52 27.61
CA GLU A 142 11.00 -14.61 28.34
C GLU A 142 10.18 -13.64 27.47
N ALA A 143 10.17 -13.77 26.14
CA ALA A 143 9.41 -12.88 25.26
C ALA A 143 7.90 -13.22 25.24
N ASN A 144 7.54 -14.47 25.54
CA ASN A 144 6.18 -14.95 25.37
C ASN A 144 5.20 -14.35 26.40
N ASN A 145 4.20 -13.64 25.89
CA ASN A 145 3.19 -12.90 26.65
C ASN A 145 3.77 -11.85 27.62
N THR A 146 4.94 -11.30 27.27
CA THR A 146 5.60 -10.24 28.02
C THR A 146 5.30 -8.89 27.39
N ALA A 147 5.13 -7.87 28.24
CA ALA A 147 4.90 -6.50 27.80
C ALA A 147 6.16 -5.93 27.14
N SER A 148 6.00 -5.30 25.98
CA SER A 148 7.03 -4.47 25.38
C SER A 148 7.30 -3.22 26.22
N LYS A 149 8.37 -2.51 25.87
CA LYS A 149 8.54 -1.10 26.24
C LYS A 149 7.33 -0.26 25.78
N MET A 150 7.13 0.86 26.45
CA MET A 150 5.98 1.74 26.25
C MET A 150 6.07 2.44 24.89
N TYR A 151 5.05 2.33 24.04
CA TYR A 151 4.92 3.14 22.83
C TYR A 151 4.02 4.35 23.10
N GLU A 152 4.46 5.53 22.65
CA GLU A 152 3.63 6.73 22.55
C GLU A 152 3.58 7.15 21.09
N ILE A 153 2.38 7.14 20.50
CA ILE A 153 2.14 7.42 19.09
C ILE A 153 1.19 8.60 18.89
N ASP A 154 1.29 9.26 17.74
CA ASP A 154 0.31 10.26 17.27
C ASP A 154 -0.92 9.54 16.69
N ASP A 155 -2.12 9.99 17.10
CA ASP A 155 -3.38 9.39 16.68
C ASP A 155 -3.91 9.91 15.33
N GLY A 156 -3.21 10.86 14.71
CA GLY A 156 -3.55 11.44 13.41
C GLY A 156 -4.75 12.39 13.43
N THR A 157 -5.34 12.70 14.60
CA THR A 157 -6.53 13.57 14.69
C THR A 157 -6.22 15.01 14.28
N ARG A 158 -5.00 15.49 14.53
CA ARG A 158 -4.55 16.84 14.15
C ARG A 158 -4.03 16.89 12.72
N ASP A 159 -3.31 15.86 12.32
CA ASP A 159 -2.72 15.73 10.99
C ASP A 159 -2.72 14.23 10.60
N PRO A 160 -3.53 13.82 9.61
CA PRO A 160 -3.60 12.44 9.17
C PRO A 160 -2.25 11.86 8.72
N THR A 161 -1.32 12.71 8.27
CA THR A 161 0.03 12.26 7.86
C THR A 161 0.88 11.79 9.04
N ASN A 162 0.48 12.08 10.28
CA ASN A 162 1.15 11.62 11.50
C ASN A 162 0.55 10.35 12.10
N LEU A 163 -0.54 9.83 11.54
CA LEU A 163 -1.21 8.63 12.06
C LEU A 163 -0.21 7.49 12.33
N GLY A 164 -0.14 7.05 13.58
CA GLY A 164 0.69 5.93 14.01
C GLY A 164 2.18 6.24 14.15
N LYS A 165 2.63 7.47 13.87
CA LYS A 165 4.05 7.84 14.06
C LYS A 165 4.41 7.74 15.53
N ILE A 166 5.54 7.09 15.81
CA ILE A 166 6.07 6.96 17.15
C ILE A 166 6.68 8.29 17.56
N LEU A 167 6.15 8.86 18.63
CA LEU A 167 6.64 10.08 19.26
C LEU A 167 7.72 9.77 20.30
N LYS A 168 7.50 8.70 21.08
CA LYS A 168 8.42 8.21 22.09
C LYS A 168 8.38 6.70 22.19
N TYR A 169 9.52 6.12 22.52
CA TYR A 169 9.67 4.71 22.86
C TYR A 169 10.36 4.63 24.22
N ASP A 170 9.69 3.99 25.18
CA ASP A 170 10.17 3.89 26.55
C ASP A 170 10.36 5.26 27.22
N GLU A 171 9.38 6.15 27.03
CA GLU A 171 9.35 7.53 27.55
C GLU A 171 10.36 8.50 26.91
N GLU A 172 11.26 8.01 26.06
CA GLU A 172 12.29 8.79 25.39
C GLU A 172 11.96 9.03 23.89
N PRO A 173 12.22 10.25 23.36
CA PRO A 173 12.01 10.55 21.94
C PRO A 173 13.16 10.07 21.04
N LEU A 174 14.30 9.71 21.64
CA LEU A 174 15.48 9.19 20.98
C LEU A 174 15.84 7.84 21.58
N LEU A 175 16.56 7.03 20.80
CA LEU A 175 17.14 5.79 21.27
C LEU A 175 18.32 6.07 22.21
N ASP A 176 18.68 5.07 23.00
CA ASP A 176 19.81 5.13 23.93
C ASP A 176 21.12 5.42 23.16
N GLU A 177 21.87 6.43 23.61
CA GLU A 177 23.13 6.90 23.00
C GLU A 177 24.22 5.82 22.98
N THR A 178 24.08 4.75 23.77
CA THR A 178 25.02 3.62 23.77
C THR A 178 24.81 2.68 22.57
N TRP A 179 23.66 2.76 21.89
CA TRP A 179 23.32 1.84 20.81
C TRP A 179 23.98 2.25 19.49
N TRP A 180 23.92 3.54 19.14
CA TRP A 180 24.39 4.08 17.87
C TRP A 180 25.17 5.38 18.05
N SER A 181 26.03 5.71 17.09
CA SER A 181 27.07 6.74 17.29
C SER A 181 26.72 8.14 16.80
N THR A 182 25.64 8.33 16.04
CA THR A 182 25.23 9.65 15.53
C THR A 182 23.81 10.02 15.95
N GLU A 183 23.54 11.32 16.12
CA GLU A 183 22.21 11.82 16.45
C GLU A 183 21.14 11.35 15.44
N GLU A 184 21.47 11.30 14.15
CA GLU A 184 20.54 10.80 13.13
C GLU A 184 20.20 9.32 13.30
N SER A 185 21.16 8.48 13.72
CA SER A 185 20.92 7.05 13.97
C SER A 185 20.11 6.76 15.24
N LEU A 186 20.02 7.73 16.15
CA LEU A 186 19.23 7.62 17.38
C LEU A 186 17.77 8.04 17.18
N LYS A 187 17.42 8.65 16.04
CA LYS A 187 16.05 9.11 15.79
C LYS A 187 15.10 7.96 15.51
N ILE A 188 13.99 7.95 16.25
CA ILE A 188 12.84 7.09 15.98
C ILE A 188 12.02 7.74 14.86
N ARG A 189 11.84 7.06 13.74
CA ARG A 189 11.15 7.57 12.56
C ARG A 189 10.02 6.64 12.15
N GLY A 190 8.89 7.24 11.79
CA GLY A 190 7.76 6.52 11.22
C GLY A 190 6.92 5.76 12.24
N THR A 191 6.23 4.73 11.78
CA THR A 191 5.30 3.94 12.59
C THR A 191 5.98 2.68 13.12
N ASP A 192 5.24 1.82 13.79
CA ASP A 192 5.68 0.47 14.17
C ASP A 192 5.48 -0.57 13.04
N GLY A 193 5.02 -0.13 11.86
CA GLY A 193 4.79 -0.97 10.68
C GLY A 193 3.45 -1.70 10.67
N SER A 194 2.59 -1.52 11.69
CA SER A 194 1.25 -2.13 11.73
C SER A 194 0.23 -1.40 10.85
N LEU A 195 0.45 -0.10 10.63
CA LEU A 195 -0.34 0.77 9.78
C LEU A 195 0.52 1.93 9.24
N PHE A 196 0.01 2.59 8.21
CA PHE A 196 0.60 3.80 7.63
C PHE A 196 -0.45 4.90 7.48
N HIS A 197 0.00 6.13 7.21
CA HIS A 197 -0.93 7.24 6.99
C HIS A 197 -1.74 7.04 5.70
N PRO A 198 -2.94 7.63 5.59
CA PRO A 198 -3.72 7.60 4.36
C PRO A 198 -3.06 8.40 3.22
N PHE A 199 -3.55 8.16 2.01
CA PHE A 199 -3.15 8.85 0.76
C PHE A 199 -1.66 8.72 0.41
N LEU A 200 -1.16 7.49 0.43
CA LEU A 200 0.22 7.16 0.11
C LEU A 200 0.61 7.58 -1.31
N SER A 201 1.82 8.12 -1.42
CA SER A 201 2.50 8.49 -2.65
C SER A 201 3.58 7.46 -3.00
N LYS A 202 3.68 7.10 -4.27
CA LYS A 202 4.71 6.18 -4.78
C LYS A 202 6.15 6.69 -4.60
N ASN A 203 6.33 8.00 -4.43
CA ASN A 203 7.65 8.61 -4.32
C ASN A 203 8.11 8.81 -2.87
N GLU A 204 7.30 8.43 -1.89
CA GLU A 204 7.64 8.61 -0.48
C GLU A 204 8.33 7.39 0.13
N LYS A 205 9.16 7.65 1.14
CA LYS A 205 9.80 6.61 1.97
C LYS A 205 8.94 6.37 3.19
N LEU A 206 8.53 5.11 3.41
CA LEU A 206 7.77 4.73 4.59
C LEU A 206 8.74 4.27 5.67
N TYR A 207 8.92 5.08 6.71
CA TYR A 207 9.77 4.71 7.85
C TYR A 207 9.02 3.80 8.81
N VAL A 208 9.74 2.81 9.34
CA VAL A 208 9.27 1.87 10.36
C VAL A 208 10.34 1.72 11.42
N TYR A 209 9.98 1.91 12.68
CA TYR A 209 10.82 1.55 13.81
C TYR A 209 10.71 0.05 14.08
N VAL A 210 11.83 -0.64 13.99
CA VAL A 210 11.92 -2.08 14.25
C VAL A 210 12.68 -2.30 15.55
N ALA A 211 11.94 -2.57 16.63
CA ALA A 211 12.51 -2.74 17.96
C ALA A 211 13.59 -3.85 17.99
N GLU A 212 13.40 -4.94 17.24
CA GLU A 212 14.35 -6.05 17.18
C GLU A 212 15.67 -5.68 16.46
N LEU A 213 15.65 -4.65 15.61
CA LEU A 213 16.85 -4.09 14.97
C LEU A 213 17.40 -2.88 15.73
N CYS A 214 16.71 -2.44 16.79
CA CYS A 214 17.03 -1.26 17.57
C CYS A 214 17.16 0.02 16.74
N ARG A 215 16.50 0.12 15.59
CA ARG A 215 16.60 1.29 14.71
C ARG A 215 15.37 1.45 13.82
N SER A 216 15.28 2.63 13.22
CA SER A 216 14.34 2.88 12.13
C SER A 216 14.94 2.42 10.80
N ILE A 217 14.12 1.74 9.99
CA ILE A 217 14.39 1.43 8.58
C ILE A 217 13.34 2.11 7.72
N TRP A 218 13.54 2.09 6.40
CA TRP A 218 12.52 2.59 5.47
C TRP A 218 12.21 1.59 4.37
N LEU A 219 11.01 1.72 3.82
CA LEU A 219 10.53 0.98 2.67
C LEU A 219 10.32 1.92 1.49
N GLU A 220 10.54 1.42 0.28
CA GLU A 220 10.34 2.15 -0.97
C GLU A 220 9.36 1.41 -1.88
N PHE A 221 8.55 2.19 -2.61
CA PHE A 221 7.57 1.64 -3.55
C PHE A 221 8.29 0.85 -4.64
N LYS A 222 7.82 -0.38 -4.87
CA LYS A 222 8.33 -1.27 -5.92
C LYS A 222 7.38 -1.33 -7.11
N GLU A 223 6.12 -1.65 -6.86
CA GLU A 223 5.11 -1.90 -7.89
C GLU A 223 3.68 -1.80 -7.34
N GLU A 224 2.71 -1.63 -8.24
CA GLU A 224 1.30 -1.84 -7.89
C GLU A 224 0.97 -3.33 -8.03
N VAL A 225 0.19 -3.85 -7.10
CA VAL A 225 -0.27 -5.25 -7.12
C VAL A 225 -1.78 -5.32 -6.92
N GLU A 226 -2.39 -6.32 -7.53
CA GLU A 226 -3.78 -6.68 -7.29
C GLU A 226 -3.83 -7.70 -6.15
N TYR A 227 -4.28 -7.25 -4.98
CA TYR A 227 -4.44 -8.09 -3.80
C TYR A 227 -5.71 -8.94 -3.97
N ARG A 228 -5.52 -10.26 -3.80
CA ARG A 228 -6.51 -11.28 -4.16
C ARG A 228 -7.85 -11.04 -3.46
N SER A 229 -8.93 -11.30 -4.19
CA SER A 229 -10.19 -11.69 -3.59
C SER A 229 -10.26 -13.22 -3.55
N ARG A 230 -10.57 -13.81 -2.39
CA ARG A 230 -10.72 -15.28 -2.25
C ARG A 230 -11.91 -15.85 -3.05
N LYS A 231 -12.80 -14.99 -3.54
CA LYS A 231 -13.93 -15.36 -4.40
C LYS A 231 -13.61 -14.94 -5.83
N GLU A 232 -13.58 -15.90 -6.76
CA GLU A 232 -13.26 -15.69 -8.19
C GLU A 232 -14.12 -14.61 -8.87
N GLU A 233 -15.29 -14.28 -8.31
CA GLU A 233 -16.25 -13.32 -8.88
C GLU A 233 -16.12 -11.88 -8.33
N VAL A 234 -15.15 -11.60 -7.47
CA VAL A 234 -15.07 -10.31 -6.76
C VAL A 234 -13.80 -9.55 -7.15
N GLU A 235 -13.96 -8.25 -7.43
CA GLU A 235 -12.87 -7.36 -7.83
C GLU A 235 -11.72 -7.33 -6.81
N SER A 236 -10.49 -7.43 -7.33
CA SER A 236 -9.25 -7.37 -6.55
C SER A 236 -8.99 -5.97 -6.02
N LEU A 237 -8.44 -5.86 -4.81
CA LEU A 237 -8.04 -4.57 -4.26
C LEU A 237 -6.71 -4.14 -4.86
N LYS A 238 -6.54 -2.84 -5.08
CA LYS A 238 -5.25 -2.26 -5.51
C LYS A 238 -4.40 -1.99 -4.28
N ALA A 239 -3.17 -2.50 -4.29
CA ALA A 239 -2.20 -2.26 -3.24
C ALA A 239 -0.87 -1.77 -3.82
N TYR A 240 -0.14 -1.01 -3.02
CA TYR A 240 1.23 -0.63 -3.29
C TYR A 240 2.16 -1.59 -2.56
N ARG A 241 3.01 -2.27 -3.33
CA ARG A 241 4.07 -3.11 -2.77
C ARG A 241 5.28 -2.25 -2.43
N TYR A 242 5.61 -2.22 -1.15
CA TYR A 242 6.81 -1.60 -0.62
C TYR A 242 7.84 -2.67 -0.25
N VAL A 243 9.12 -2.37 -0.51
CA VAL A 243 10.25 -3.26 -0.18
C VAL A 243 11.34 -2.51 0.54
N VAL A 244 12.16 -3.22 1.32
CA VAL A 244 13.36 -2.63 1.92
C VAL A 244 14.46 -2.50 0.85
N PRO A 245 15.01 -1.30 0.60
CA PRO A 245 16.07 -1.12 -0.38
C PRO A 245 17.46 -1.46 0.21
N PRO A 246 18.46 -1.83 -0.62
CA PRO A 246 19.79 -2.24 -0.14
C PRO A 246 20.51 -1.17 0.68
N GLU A 247 20.24 0.10 0.41
CA GLU A 247 20.79 1.27 1.11
C GLU A 247 20.52 1.22 2.62
N VAL A 248 19.43 0.58 3.08
CA VAL A 248 19.12 0.45 4.52
C VAL A 248 20.23 -0.28 5.27
N PHE A 249 20.87 -1.26 4.63
CA PHE A 249 21.95 -2.08 5.18
C PHE A 249 23.34 -1.67 4.67
N ASP A 250 23.46 -0.47 4.10
CA ASP A 250 24.74 0.08 3.65
C ASP A 250 25.17 1.23 4.58
N VAL A 251 26.20 0.97 5.39
CA VAL A 251 26.79 1.96 6.32
C VAL A 251 27.48 3.11 5.59
N THR A 252 27.80 2.95 4.29
CA THR A 252 28.38 4.02 3.47
C THR A 252 27.33 4.96 2.88
N TYR A 253 26.05 4.60 2.98
CA TYR A 253 24.96 5.46 2.55
C TYR A 253 24.81 6.69 3.48
N PRO A 254 24.64 7.91 2.95
CA PRO A 254 24.52 9.11 3.78
C PRO A 254 23.41 9.01 4.84
N GLY A 255 23.77 9.24 6.10
CA GLY A 255 22.87 9.13 7.25
C GLY A 255 22.86 7.76 7.93
N ASN A 256 23.55 6.75 7.38
CA ASN A 256 23.70 5.42 8.01
C ASN A 256 25.02 5.22 8.74
N GLU A 257 25.93 6.21 8.73
CA GLU A 257 27.27 6.10 9.30
C GLU A 257 27.23 5.73 10.80
N GLY A 258 26.18 6.18 11.49
CA GLY A 258 25.96 5.94 12.92
C GLY A 258 25.63 4.49 13.29
N TYR A 259 25.17 3.68 12.32
CA TYR A 259 24.85 2.26 12.51
C TYR A 259 26.05 1.33 12.38
N CYS A 260 27.25 1.90 12.20
CA CYS A 260 28.47 1.14 12.33
C CYS A 260 28.97 1.15 13.78
N ASN A 261 29.35 -0.03 14.27
CA ASN A 261 30.14 -0.21 15.49
C ASN A 261 31.57 -0.62 15.10
N PRO A 262 32.51 0.34 14.95
CA PRO A 262 33.88 0.03 14.59
C PRO A 262 34.50 -0.94 15.60
N SER A 263 35.07 -2.02 15.09
CA SER A 263 35.81 -2.98 15.91
C SER A 263 37.11 -3.38 15.23
N ASP A 264 38.02 -3.97 16.01
CA ASP A 264 39.24 -4.61 15.51
C ASP A 264 39.02 -6.08 15.13
N LYS A 265 37.76 -6.56 15.19
CA LYS A 265 37.39 -7.92 14.81
C LYS A 265 37.34 -8.02 13.29
N GLN A 266 38.30 -8.75 12.72
CA GLN A 266 38.31 -9.06 11.30
C GLN A 266 37.60 -10.38 11.01
N PHE A 267 36.52 -10.30 10.23
CA PHE A 267 35.77 -11.40 9.61
C PHE A 267 36.01 -11.47 8.10
N PHE A 268 35.99 -10.32 7.44
CA PHE A 268 36.00 -10.19 5.98
C PHE A 268 37.10 -9.25 5.52
N SER A 269 37.67 -9.48 4.35
CA SER A 269 38.73 -8.65 3.77
C SER A 269 38.24 -7.23 3.45
N SER A 270 36.99 -7.08 3.02
CA SER A 270 36.32 -5.81 2.72
C SER A 270 36.11 -4.89 3.94
N GLN A 271 36.26 -5.39 5.17
CA GLN A 271 36.22 -4.52 6.37
C GLN A 271 37.38 -3.52 6.41
N ASN A 272 38.49 -3.82 5.71
CA ASN A 272 39.64 -2.91 5.63
C ASN A 272 39.28 -1.59 4.92
N ASP A 273 38.26 -1.61 4.07
CA ASP A 273 37.83 -0.45 3.29
C ASP A 273 36.86 0.45 4.07
N SER A 274 36.39 0.02 5.26
CA SER A 274 35.26 0.63 5.97
C SER A 274 35.51 0.89 7.46
N VAL A 275 36.67 1.46 7.84
CA VAL A 275 36.99 1.90 9.23
C VAL A 275 36.62 0.86 10.31
N GLY A 276 36.76 -0.44 10.01
CA GLY A 276 36.46 -1.53 10.95
C GLY A 276 34.97 -1.89 11.09
N CYS A 277 34.10 -1.40 10.22
CA CYS A 277 32.69 -1.80 10.11
C CYS A 277 32.55 -3.14 9.38
N LEU A 278 31.41 -3.83 9.55
CA LEU A 278 31.05 -4.95 8.69
C LEU A 278 30.68 -4.47 7.27
N PRO A 279 30.85 -5.30 6.23
CA PRO A 279 30.41 -4.96 4.88
C PRO A 279 28.91 -4.71 4.80
N LYS A 280 28.46 -3.97 3.77
CA LYS A 280 27.03 -3.75 3.49
C LYS A 280 26.23 -5.05 3.43
N GLY A 281 24.93 -4.97 3.70
CA GLY A 281 24.03 -6.12 3.82
C GLY A 281 24.05 -6.77 5.21
N LEU A 282 24.87 -6.26 6.13
CA LEU A 282 25.03 -6.74 7.50
C LEU A 282 24.79 -5.59 8.49
N LEU A 283 24.13 -5.88 9.59
CA LEU A 283 23.86 -4.95 10.69
C LEU A 283 24.25 -5.61 12.01
N GLU A 284 25.30 -5.10 12.64
CA GLU A 284 25.77 -5.53 13.96
C GLU A 284 24.88 -4.89 15.04
N ILE A 285 24.26 -5.68 15.91
CA ILE A 285 23.26 -5.19 16.88
C ILE A 285 23.61 -5.51 18.34
N SER A 286 24.79 -6.05 18.64
CA SER A 286 25.16 -6.51 19.98
C SER A 286 24.94 -5.42 21.03
N LYS A 287 25.35 -4.18 20.78
CA LYS A 287 25.26 -3.09 21.79
C LYS A 287 23.85 -2.80 22.31
N CYS A 288 22.83 -2.97 21.47
CA CYS A 288 21.45 -2.71 21.88
C CYS A 288 20.74 -3.92 22.50
N GLN A 289 21.38 -5.09 22.45
CA GLN A 289 20.88 -6.31 23.06
C GLN A 289 21.41 -6.43 24.49
N LYS A 290 20.57 -6.95 25.39
CA LYS A 290 20.96 -7.24 26.78
C LYS A 290 22.17 -8.18 26.78
N SER A 291 23.17 -7.90 27.63
CA SER A 291 24.42 -8.68 27.74
C SER A 291 25.33 -8.61 26.50
N GLN A 292 25.00 -7.76 25.52
CA GLN A 292 25.75 -7.51 24.30
C GLN A 292 26.23 -8.76 23.53
N PRO A 293 25.36 -9.76 23.26
CA PRO A 293 25.72 -10.97 22.54
C PRO A 293 26.26 -10.68 21.14
N PRO A 294 27.26 -11.42 20.63
CA PRO A 294 27.91 -11.17 19.33
C PRO A 294 26.99 -11.54 18.15
N ILE A 295 26.01 -10.68 17.87
CA ILE A 295 24.93 -10.93 16.91
C ILE A 295 24.98 -9.90 15.79
N THR A 296 24.98 -10.43 14.56
CA THR A 296 24.82 -9.66 13.33
C THR A 296 23.55 -10.10 12.61
N ILE A 297 22.69 -9.14 12.27
CA ILE A 297 21.50 -9.36 11.45
C ILE A 297 21.83 -9.15 9.97
N SER A 298 21.25 -9.98 9.13
CA SER A 298 21.20 -9.78 7.67
C SER A 298 19.81 -10.10 7.16
N LEU A 299 19.56 -9.85 5.88
CA LEU A 299 18.46 -10.50 5.19
C LEU A 299 18.80 -11.97 4.88
N PRO A 300 17.80 -12.84 4.68
CA PRO A 300 18.00 -14.26 4.36
C PRO A 300 19.02 -14.49 3.25
N ASN A 301 19.83 -15.55 3.42
CA ASN A 301 20.92 -15.90 2.53
C ASN A 301 21.86 -14.71 2.25
N PHE A 302 22.04 -13.81 3.22
CA PHE A 302 22.85 -12.60 3.07
C PHE A 302 22.48 -11.76 1.82
N LEU A 303 21.18 -11.59 1.55
CA LEU A 303 20.71 -10.65 0.52
C LEU A 303 21.34 -9.26 0.74
N TYR A 304 21.76 -8.63 -0.36
CA TYR A 304 22.51 -7.36 -0.43
C TYR A 304 23.96 -7.38 0.07
N ALA A 305 24.43 -8.47 0.66
CA ALA A 305 25.84 -8.58 1.06
C ALA A 305 26.76 -8.92 -0.12
N PRO A 306 28.05 -8.53 -0.07
CA PRO A 306 29.05 -8.96 -1.04
C PRO A 306 29.21 -10.47 -1.12
N SER A 307 29.68 -10.98 -2.26
CA SER A 307 29.83 -12.43 -2.48
C SER A 307 30.77 -13.09 -1.47
N GLU A 308 31.80 -12.38 -0.96
CA GLU A 308 32.71 -12.96 0.06
C GLU A 308 31.96 -13.38 1.33
N VAL A 309 30.90 -12.66 1.72
CA VAL A 309 30.10 -12.98 2.90
C VAL A 309 29.33 -14.27 2.66
N ARG A 310 28.70 -14.41 1.49
CA ARG A 310 27.99 -15.64 1.10
C ARG A 310 28.93 -16.84 0.95
N GLU A 311 30.08 -16.64 0.33
CA GLU A 311 31.10 -17.68 0.10
C GLU A 311 31.81 -18.11 1.39
N SER A 312 31.70 -17.32 2.46
CA SER A 312 32.24 -17.67 3.78
C SER A 312 31.46 -18.77 4.50
N VAL A 313 30.31 -19.21 3.96
CA VAL A 313 29.47 -20.27 4.54
C VAL A 313 29.00 -21.23 3.45
N LYS A 314 29.16 -22.54 3.68
CA LYS A 314 28.62 -23.60 2.81
C LYS A 314 27.21 -24.00 3.23
N GLY A 315 26.37 -24.36 2.25
CA GLY A 315 25.02 -24.88 2.49
C GLY A 315 23.92 -23.83 2.53
N LEU A 316 24.22 -22.57 2.18
CA LEU A 316 23.23 -21.53 1.93
C LEU A 316 22.45 -21.78 0.64
N ASN A 317 21.19 -21.32 0.60
CA ASN A 317 20.43 -21.28 -0.64
C ASN A 317 20.90 -20.13 -1.54
N GLY A 318 20.52 -20.18 -2.83
CA GLY A 318 20.65 -19.05 -3.73
C GLY A 318 19.85 -17.85 -3.22
N THR A 319 20.31 -16.63 -3.42
CA THR A 319 19.61 -15.39 -3.02
C THR A 319 18.53 -15.02 -4.03
N ASP A 320 17.40 -14.49 -3.54
CA ASP A 320 16.32 -13.95 -4.38
C ASP A 320 15.80 -12.61 -3.85
N ASP A 321 15.70 -11.61 -4.72
CA ASP A 321 15.41 -10.22 -4.36
C ASP A 321 14.01 -10.00 -3.77
N ILE A 322 13.07 -10.92 -3.97
CA ILE A 322 11.73 -10.82 -3.41
C ILE A 322 11.59 -11.76 -2.22
N ARG A 323 11.88 -13.05 -2.40
CA ARG A 323 11.74 -14.08 -1.34
C ARG A 323 12.59 -13.76 -0.11
N ASP A 324 13.79 -13.20 -0.31
CA ASP A 324 14.71 -12.88 0.78
C ASP A 324 14.61 -11.40 1.23
N SER A 325 13.69 -10.61 0.67
CA SER A 325 13.47 -9.21 1.05
C SER A 325 12.20 -9.03 1.89
N ILE A 326 12.15 -7.96 2.68
CA ILE A 326 10.96 -7.53 3.41
C ILE A 326 9.98 -6.91 2.42
N VAL A 327 8.74 -7.39 2.43
CA VAL A 327 7.68 -6.94 1.51
C VAL A 327 6.44 -6.56 2.30
N VAL A 328 5.84 -5.42 1.99
CA VAL A 328 4.58 -4.96 2.58
C VAL A 328 3.67 -4.45 1.47
N ASP A 329 2.46 -5.01 1.37
CA ASP A 329 1.44 -4.59 0.43
C ASP A 329 0.39 -3.76 1.20
N ILE A 330 0.22 -2.51 0.78
CA ILE A 330 -0.58 -1.51 1.50
C ILE A 330 -1.67 -0.95 0.58
N GLU A 331 -2.92 -0.87 1.06
CA GLU A 331 -3.96 -0.11 0.36
C GLU A 331 -3.65 1.40 0.51
N PRO A 332 -3.38 2.11 -0.60
CA PRO A 332 -2.76 3.42 -0.53
C PRO A 332 -3.67 4.56 -0.06
N ARG A 333 -5.00 4.42 -0.16
CA ARG A 333 -5.93 5.49 0.22
C ARG A 333 -6.12 5.54 1.73
N VAL A 334 -6.21 4.39 2.40
CA VAL A 334 -6.41 4.32 3.86
C VAL A 334 -5.13 3.98 4.65
N GLY A 335 -4.05 3.54 3.99
CA GLY A 335 -2.81 3.17 4.65
C GLY A 335 -2.86 1.82 5.38
N ALA A 336 -3.84 0.97 5.02
CA ALA A 336 -4.05 -0.33 5.65
C ALA A 336 -3.12 -1.39 5.06
N VAL A 337 -2.42 -2.12 5.93
CA VAL A 337 -1.55 -3.24 5.53
C VAL A 337 -2.42 -4.45 5.19
N LEU A 338 -2.37 -4.89 3.94
CA LEU A 338 -3.12 -6.07 3.48
C LEU A 338 -2.30 -7.35 3.61
N TYR A 339 -1.00 -7.24 3.35
CA TYR A 339 -0.05 -8.32 3.46
C TYR A 339 1.30 -7.78 3.91
N ALA A 340 1.96 -8.48 4.83
CA ALA A 340 3.32 -8.17 5.22
C ALA A 340 4.11 -9.46 5.34
N ARG A 341 5.31 -9.47 4.78
CA ARG A 341 6.32 -10.49 4.99
C ARG A 341 7.59 -9.83 5.49
N ARG A 342 7.85 -9.99 6.77
CA ARG A 342 9.10 -9.61 7.42
C ARG A 342 10.00 -10.83 7.42
N VAL A 343 11.23 -10.65 6.94
CA VAL A 343 12.25 -11.70 6.94
C VAL A 343 13.55 -11.16 7.50
N SER A 344 14.23 -11.98 8.28
CA SER A 344 15.54 -11.66 8.84
C SER A 344 16.36 -12.94 9.03
N GLN A 345 17.68 -12.77 9.08
CA GLN A 345 18.62 -13.84 9.38
C GLN A 345 19.49 -13.40 10.55
N VAL A 346 19.54 -14.23 11.59
CA VAL A 346 20.38 -14.03 12.76
C VAL A 346 21.68 -14.80 12.55
N ASN A 347 22.80 -14.09 12.63
CA ASN A 347 24.13 -14.65 12.51
C ASN A 347 24.88 -14.43 13.81
N ILE A 348 25.54 -15.48 14.31
CA ILE A 348 26.45 -15.36 15.46
C ILE A 348 27.86 -15.16 14.92
N GLU A 349 28.53 -14.14 15.44
CA GLU A 349 29.91 -13.84 15.08
C GLU A 349 30.86 -14.82 15.76
N MET A 350 31.63 -15.57 14.98
CA MET A 350 32.67 -16.45 15.49
C MET A 350 34.03 -15.87 15.13
N TRP A 351 34.62 -15.12 16.07
CA TRP A 351 35.93 -14.50 15.92
C TRP A 351 37.05 -15.42 16.46
N LYS A 352 38.24 -15.35 15.84
CA LYS A 352 39.41 -16.16 16.23
C LYS A 352 40.28 -15.51 17.33
N GLY A 353 39.96 -14.30 17.73
CA GLY A 353 40.74 -13.51 18.69
C GLY A 353 42.07 -12.97 18.18
N LYS A 354 42.75 -12.18 19.02
CA LYS A 354 44.06 -11.59 18.72
C LYS A 354 45.19 -12.54 19.11
N ASN A 355 45.75 -13.25 18.13
CA ASN A 355 46.91 -14.13 18.32
C ASN A 355 46.76 -15.12 19.49
N LEU A 356 45.54 -15.64 19.72
CA LEU A 356 45.29 -16.65 20.74
C LEU A 356 45.90 -18.00 20.32
N THR A 357 47.11 -18.27 20.86
CA THR A 357 47.85 -19.52 20.63
C THR A 357 47.92 -20.42 21.85
N PHE A 358 47.66 -19.86 23.03
CA PHE A 358 47.71 -20.56 24.31
C PHE A 358 46.56 -20.07 25.19
N PRO A 359 45.89 -20.97 25.93
CA PRO A 359 46.07 -22.42 25.94
C PRO A 359 45.35 -23.14 24.79
N VAL A 360 44.42 -22.45 24.12
CA VAL A 360 43.76 -22.93 22.90
C VAL A 360 44.37 -22.21 21.70
N ASN A 361 44.63 -22.93 20.61
CA ASN A 361 45.22 -22.37 19.40
C ASN A 361 44.15 -22.11 18.34
N LEU A 362 43.68 -20.86 18.27
CA LEU A 362 42.67 -20.42 17.32
C LEU A 362 43.25 -19.85 16.01
N LYS A 363 44.57 -19.93 15.80
CA LYS A 363 45.20 -19.41 14.56
C LYS A 363 44.70 -20.09 13.29
N LYS A 364 44.30 -21.36 13.39
CA LYS A 364 43.81 -22.14 12.24
C LYS A 364 42.37 -21.77 11.88
N MET A 365 41.54 -21.49 12.89
CA MET A 365 40.16 -21.06 12.72
C MET A 365 40.11 -19.76 11.91
N LYS A 366 39.20 -19.70 10.94
CA LYS A 366 38.85 -18.45 10.26
C LYS A 366 37.70 -17.79 11.03
N SER A 367 37.77 -16.48 11.19
CA SER A 367 36.62 -15.73 11.67
C SER A 367 35.48 -15.87 10.66
N ALA A 368 34.24 -16.06 11.12
CA ALA A 368 33.08 -16.19 10.25
C ALA A 368 31.81 -15.69 10.93
N LEU A 369 30.82 -15.26 10.14
CA LEU A 369 29.45 -15.08 10.59
C LEU A 369 28.70 -16.38 10.35
N ILE A 370 28.25 -17.05 11.41
CA ILE A 370 27.55 -18.33 11.28
C ILE A 370 26.04 -18.08 11.34
N PRO A 371 25.29 -18.32 10.26
CA PRO A 371 23.83 -18.24 10.26
C PRO A 371 23.26 -19.28 11.22
N VAL A 372 22.40 -18.84 12.13
CA VAL A 372 21.75 -19.71 13.11
C VAL A 372 20.29 -19.93 12.76
N ILE A 373 19.57 -18.87 12.41
CA ILE A 373 18.16 -18.94 12.06
C ILE A 373 17.81 -17.92 10.97
N ILE A 374 16.88 -18.31 10.11
CA ILE A 374 16.15 -17.41 9.23
C ILE A 374 14.71 -17.37 9.73
N LEU A 375 14.24 -16.18 10.06
CA LEU A 375 12.89 -15.93 10.54
C LEU A 375 12.03 -15.43 9.38
N HIS A 376 10.88 -16.05 9.21
CA HIS A 376 9.84 -15.62 8.28
C HIS A 376 8.59 -15.30 9.10
N GLU A 377 8.23 -14.02 9.15
CA GLU A 377 6.99 -13.56 9.76
C GLU A 377 6.07 -13.06 8.64
N THR A 378 4.94 -13.73 8.47
CA THR A 378 3.91 -13.38 7.49
C THR A 378 2.63 -12.98 8.21
N SER A 379 2.01 -11.90 7.74
CA SER A 379 0.69 -11.45 8.19
C SER A 379 -0.16 -11.17 6.96
N GLU A 380 -1.36 -11.70 6.95
CA GLU A 380 -2.37 -11.44 5.92
C GLU A 380 -3.64 -10.93 6.59
N ILE A 381 -4.33 -10.00 5.93
CA ILE A 381 -5.62 -9.50 6.40
C ILE A 381 -6.68 -10.62 6.37
N ASP A 382 -7.54 -10.66 7.40
CA ASP A 382 -8.65 -11.61 7.45
C ASP A 382 -9.81 -11.22 6.50
N ASP A 383 -10.72 -12.16 6.24
CA ASP A 383 -11.83 -11.93 5.30
C ASP A 383 -12.79 -10.83 5.76
N ASP A 384 -13.07 -10.73 7.06
CA ASP A 384 -14.06 -9.78 7.58
C ASP A 384 -13.52 -8.35 7.50
N SER A 385 -12.24 -8.17 7.84
CA SER A 385 -11.53 -6.89 7.68
C SER A 385 -11.37 -6.50 6.21
N LEU A 386 -11.04 -7.46 5.34
CA LEU A 386 -10.92 -7.24 3.90
C LEU A 386 -12.26 -6.80 3.29
N GLU A 387 -13.36 -7.42 3.70
CA GLU A 387 -14.71 -7.07 3.25
C GLU A 387 -15.16 -5.70 3.78
N THR A 388 -14.69 -5.32 4.96
CA THR A 388 -14.89 -3.97 5.50
C THR A 388 -14.22 -2.92 4.61
N ILE A 389 -12.97 -3.13 4.19
CA ILE A 389 -12.29 -2.23 3.25
C ILE A 389 -13.05 -2.19 1.91
N ARG A 390 -13.47 -3.35 1.39
CA ARG A 390 -14.20 -3.42 0.12
C ARG A 390 -15.50 -2.62 0.15
N SER A 391 -16.39 -2.92 1.10
CA SER A 391 -17.72 -2.30 1.19
C SER A 391 -17.65 -0.80 1.51
N GLN A 392 -16.80 -0.41 2.47
CA GLN A 392 -16.75 0.98 2.94
C GLN A 392 -15.93 1.89 2.03
N LEU A 393 -14.93 1.37 1.31
CA LEU A 393 -14.09 2.17 0.43
C LEU A 393 -14.48 2.01 -1.05
N TYR A 394 -14.33 0.81 -1.60
CA TYR A 394 -14.46 0.58 -3.04
C TYR A 394 -15.91 0.63 -3.53
N GLU A 395 -16.82 -0.08 -2.86
CA GLU A 395 -18.23 -0.09 -3.26
C GLU A 395 -18.88 1.26 -3.04
N THR A 396 -18.59 1.90 -1.89
CA THR A 396 -19.09 3.24 -1.57
C THR A 396 -18.62 4.27 -2.61
N GLU A 397 -17.35 4.25 -3.01
CA GLU A 397 -16.83 5.11 -4.07
C GLU A 397 -17.50 4.81 -5.42
N SER A 398 -17.64 3.54 -5.78
CA SER A 398 -18.30 3.13 -7.03
C SER A 398 -19.75 3.58 -7.09
N ILE A 399 -20.51 3.45 -5.99
CA ILE A 399 -21.89 3.92 -5.87
C ILE A 399 -21.94 5.45 -5.97
N ALA A 400 -21.05 6.17 -5.27
CA ALA A 400 -20.99 7.62 -5.32
C ALA A 400 -20.65 8.13 -6.73
N TYR A 401 -19.66 7.54 -7.38
CA TYR A 401 -19.28 7.85 -8.76
C TYR A 401 -20.41 7.55 -9.74
N THR A 402 -21.01 6.37 -9.66
CA THR A 402 -22.10 5.94 -10.54
C THR A 402 -23.33 6.82 -10.37
N SER A 403 -23.72 7.11 -9.13
CA SER A 403 -24.86 8.00 -8.84
C SER A 403 -24.63 9.43 -9.34
N CYS A 404 -23.44 10.00 -9.13
CA CYS A 404 -23.06 11.30 -9.69
C CYS A 404 -23.17 11.32 -11.22
N ASN A 405 -22.64 10.29 -11.91
CA ASN A 405 -22.74 10.19 -13.37
C ASN A 405 -24.19 10.09 -13.86
N ILE A 406 -25.01 9.28 -13.20
CA ILE A 406 -26.44 9.17 -13.52
C ILE A 406 -27.14 10.53 -13.34
N MET A 407 -26.89 11.24 -12.23
CA MET A 407 -27.47 12.56 -12.00
C MET A 407 -27.02 13.59 -13.05
N MET A 408 -25.75 13.57 -13.47
CA MET A 408 -25.24 14.43 -14.55
C MET A 408 -25.95 14.14 -15.88
N ILE A 409 -26.17 12.86 -16.22
CA ILE A 409 -26.87 12.46 -17.44
C ILE A 409 -28.34 12.91 -17.39
N ILE A 410 -29.03 12.70 -16.26
CA ILE A 410 -30.42 13.16 -16.08
C ILE A 410 -30.50 14.69 -16.22
N GLY A 411 -29.59 15.42 -15.59
CA GLY A 411 -29.51 16.87 -15.69
C GLY A 411 -29.32 17.36 -17.13
N ALA A 412 -28.42 16.71 -17.89
CA ALA A 412 -28.21 17.03 -19.31
C ALA A 412 -29.46 16.77 -20.16
N ILE A 413 -30.19 15.69 -19.90
CA ILE A 413 -31.46 15.38 -20.59
C ILE A 413 -32.52 16.43 -20.27
N VAL A 414 -32.68 16.81 -19.01
CA VAL A 414 -33.65 17.84 -18.60
C VAL A 414 -33.33 19.19 -19.24
N LEU A 415 -32.05 19.60 -19.28
CA LEU A 415 -31.62 20.81 -19.97
C LEU A 415 -31.93 20.74 -21.46
N LEU A 416 -31.63 19.62 -22.12
CA LEU A 416 -31.90 19.43 -23.54
C LEU A 416 -33.40 19.49 -23.85
N LEU A 417 -34.24 18.89 -23.02
CA LEU A 417 -35.70 18.98 -23.12
C LEU A 417 -36.19 20.41 -22.90
N GLY A 418 -35.62 21.15 -21.94
CA GLY A 418 -35.90 22.56 -21.71
C GLY A 418 -35.53 23.44 -22.91
N PHE A 419 -34.36 23.22 -23.52
CA PHE A 419 -33.95 23.90 -24.75
C PHE A 419 -34.88 23.59 -25.91
N LEU A 420 -35.27 22.33 -26.09
CA LEU A 420 -36.25 21.95 -27.12
C LEU A 420 -37.58 22.64 -26.89
N PHE A 421 -38.09 22.65 -25.65
CA PHE A 421 -39.35 23.32 -25.31
C PHE A 421 -39.30 24.82 -25.59
N LEU A 422 -38.20 25.51 -25.22
CA LEU A 422 -38.00 26.92 -25.53
C LEU A 422 -37.90 27.17 -27.04
N ALA A 423 -37.20 26.31 -27.78
CA ALA A 423 -37.10 26.42 -29.24
C ALA A 423 -38.46 26.23 -29.92
N PHE A 424 -39.25 25.25 -29.47
CA PHE A 424 -40.63 25.05 -29.95
C PHE A 424 -41.52 26.25 -29.62
N SER A 425 -41.47 26.75 -28.38
CA SER A 425 -42.24 27.93 -27.95
C SER A 425 -41.87 29.18 -28.76
N TYR A 426 -40.57 29.38 -29.03
CA TYR A 426 -40.07 30.47 -29.87
C TYR A 426 -40.54 30.33 -31.33
N GLN A 427 -40.51 29.12 -31.90
CA GLN A 427 -41.05 28.87 -33.23
C GLN A 427 -42.55 29.17 -33.30
N GLU A 428 -43.32 28.75 -32.30
CA GLU A 428 -44.77 29.00 -32.25
C GLU A 428 -45.10 30.50 -32.15
N GLU A 429 -44.35 31.26 -31.33
CA GLU A 429 -44.52 32.71 -31.23
C GLU A 429 -44.14 33.42 -32.55
N HIS A 430 -43.07 32.96 -33.21
CA HIS A 430 -42.64 33.50 -34.49
C HIS A 430 -43.65 33.18 -35.62
N GLU A 431 -44.25 31.99 -35.62
CA GLU A 431 -45.36 31.64 -36.51
C GLU A 431 -46.60 32.51 -36.26
N LYS A 432 -46.98 32.74 -35.00
CA LYS A 432 -48.09 33.63 -34.64
C LYS A 432 -47.83 35.07 -35.10
N LYS A 433 -46.61 35.59 -34.93
CA LYS A 433 -46.19 36.91 -35.43
C LYS A 433 -46.21 36.99 -36.97
N LEU A 434 -45.73 35.96 -37.68
CA LEU A 434 -45.80 35.88 -39.13
C LEU A 434 -47.25 35.87 -39.65
N ARG A 435 -48.13 35.08 -39.03
CA ARG A 435 -49.56 35.03 -39.39
C ARG A 435 -50.24 36.39 -39.18
N LYS A 436 -49.95 37.11 -38.09
CA LYS A 436 -50.42 38.49 -37.87
C LYS A 436 -49.92 39.47 -38.96
N CYS A 437 -48.65 39.41 -39.34
CA CYS A 437 -48.11 40.26 -40.42
C CYS A 437 -48.75 39.96 -41.79
N LEU A 438 -48.96 38.68 -42.13
CA LEU A 438 -49.64 38.27 -43.36
C LEU A 438 -51.09 38.74 -43.40
N TYR A 439 -51.81 38.66 -42.27
CA TYR A 439 -53.19 39.15 -42.18
C TYR A 439 -53.26 40.67 -42.39
N VAL A 440 -52.37 41.44 -41.76
CA VAL A 440 -52.33 42.91 -41.87
C VAL A 440 -51.91 43.37 -43.28
N SER A 441 -50.94 42.70 -43.93
CA SER A 441 -50.50 43.11 -45.27
C SER A 441 -51.52 42.74 -46.37
N ARG A 442 -52.19 41.57 -46.27
CA ARG A 442 -53.28 41.18 -47.19
C ARG A 442 -54.51 42.08 -47.01
N CYS A 443 -54.86 42.46 -45.78
CA CYS A 443 -55.94 43.43 -45.54
C CYS A 443 -55.60 44.84 -46.06
N LYS A 444 -54.32 45.25 -46.05
CA LYS A 444 -53.89 46.52 -46.68
C LYS A 444 -54.00 46.50 -48.20
N SER A 445 -53.75 45.35 -48.84
CA SER A 445 -53.87 45.18 -50.30
C SER A 445 -55.34 45.24 -50.79
N LEU A 446 -56.29 44.74 -50.00
CA LEU A 446 -57.72 44.74 -50.34
C LEU A 446 -58.40 46.14 -50.25
N LYS A 447 -57.81 47.11 -49.56
CA LYS A 447 -58.35 48.47 -49.42
C LYS A 447 -58.29 49.29 -50.72
N GLY A 448 -57.55 48.84 -51.72
CA GLY A 448 -57.43 49.52 -53.01
C GLY A 448 -58.58 49.27 -53.99
N PHE A 449 -59.35 48.19 -53.83
CA PHE A 449 -60.24 47.69 -54.90
C PHE A 449 -61.76 47.83 -54.63
N ARG A 450 -62.21 48.15 -53.41
CA ARG A 450 -63.64 48.35 -53.06
C ARG A 450 -63.79 49.48 -52.02
N ARG A 451 -64.49 50.57 -52.37
CA ARG A 451 -64.66 51.79 -51.54
C ARG A 451 -65.74 51.68 -50.44
N ASP A 452 -66.45 50.57 -50.38
CA ASP A 452 -67.58 50.28 -49.47
C ASP A 452 -67.20 49.45 -48.23
N LEU A 453 -65.93 49.06 -48.07
CA LEU A 453 -65.47 48.30 -46.91
C LEU A 453 -65.06 49.25 -45.76
N THR A 454 -65.90 49.33 -44.73
CA THR A 454 -65.59 50.05 -43.48
C THR A 454 -64.78 49.18 -42.53
N TRP A 455 -63.71 49.76 -41.99
CA TRP A 455 -62.88 49.14 -40.96
C TRP A 455 -63.67 49.03 -39.65
N ARG A 456 -63.78 47.83 -39.06
CA ARG A 456 -64.24 47.65 -37.67
C ARG A 456 -63.04 47.40 -36.76
N HIS A 457 -63.07 47.92 -35.54
CA HIS A 457 -61.98 47.74 -34.59
C HIS A 457 -61.99 46.28 -34.08
N PRO A 458 -60.84 45.64 -33.80
CA PRO A 458 -60.79 44.23 -33.41
C PRO A 458 -61.69 43.88 -32.21
N HIS A 459 -61.83 44.81 -31.26
CA HIS A 459 -62.71 44.67 -30.11
C HIS A 459 -64.21 44.56 -30.49
N ASP A 460 -64.68 45.26 -31.53
CA ASP A 460 -66.09 45.22 -31.95
C ASP A 460 -66.46 43.89 -32.63
N VAL A 461 -65.46 43.12 -33.07
CA VAL A 461 -65.62 41.82 -33.73
C VAL A 461 -65.50 40.68 -32.72
N GLU A 462 -64.73 40.87 -31.64
CA GLU A 462 -64.64 39.91 -30.52
C GLU A 462 -65.97 39.78 -29.77
N ASP A 463 -66.68 40.89 -29.50
CA ASP A 463 -68.00 40.87 -28.84
C ASP A 463 -69.10 40.20 -29.68
N GLU A 464 -69.00 40.25 -31.02
CA GLU A 464 -69.94 39.58 -31.95
C GLU A 464 -69.65 38.07 -32.09
N LEU A 465 -68.43 37.64 -31.77
CA LEU A 465 -67.97 36.25 -31.86
C LEU A 465 -68.20 35.44 -30.57
N GLU A 466 -68.37 36.09 -29.41
CA GLU A 466 -68.68 35.39 -28.14
C GLU A 466 -70.07 34.72 -28.13
N THR A 467 -70.99 35.11 -29.03
CA THR A 467 -72.35 34.53 -29.11
C THR A 467 -72.49 33.34 -30.08
N TYR A 468 -71.44 32.92 -30.79
CA TYR A 468 -71.55 31.84 -31.78
C TYR A 468 -71.12 30.48 -31.23
N HIS A 469 -72.06 29.54 -31.21
CA HIS A 469 -71.77 28.13 -30.91
C HIS A 469 -70.94 27.48 -32.04
N LEU A 470 -69.95 26.67 -31.63
CA LEU A 470 -68.88 26.08 -32.45
C LEU A 470 -69.34 25.35 -33.74
N ASP A 471 -70.59 24.90 -33.82
CA ASP A 471 -71.10 24.15 -34.97
C ASP A 471 -71.40 25.05 -36.19
N GLU A 472 -71.64 26.35 -35.96
CA GLU A 472 -71.84 27.32 -37.05
C GLU A 472 -70.53 27.90 -37.59
N PHE A 473 -69.44 27.80 -36.82
CA PHE A 473 -68.11 28.27 -37.22
C PHE A 473 -67.54 27.48 -38.41
N ASP A 474 -67.80 26.17 -38.47
CA ASP A 474 -67.36 25.33 -39.60
C ASP A 474 -68.16 25.62 -40.88
N GLY A 475 -69.45 26.00 -40.72
CA GLY A 475 -70.29 26.53 -41.80
C GLY A 475 -69.79 27.85 -42.34
N PHE A 476 -69.42 28.78 -41.45
CA PHE A 476 -68.79 30.06 -41.81
C PHE A 476 -67.45 29.85 -42.54
N MET A 477 -66.57 28.99 -42.02
CA MET A 477 -65.28 28.68 -42.63
C MET A 477 -65.40 27.96 -43.98
N LYS A 478 -66.47 27.17 -44.21
CA LYS A 478 -66.79 26.62 -45.54
C LYS A 478 -67.31 27.69 -46.50
N MET A 479 -68.11 28.64 -46.02
CA MET A 479 -68.62 29.75 -46.83
C MET A 479 -67.49 30.68 -47.28
N LEU A 480 -66.55 30.97 -46.37
CA LEU A 480 -65.38 31.79 -46.63
C LEU A 480 -64.45 31.14 -47.66
N ARG A 481 -64.17 29.83 -47.51
CA ARG A 481 -63.41 29.05 -48.51
C ARG A 481 -64.11 28.95 -49.86
N LYS A 482 -65.45 28.92 -49.90
CA LYS A 482 -66.24 28.93 -51.14
C LYS A 482 -66.17 30.29 -51.84
N LYS A 483 -66.13 31.40 -51.09
CA LYS A 483 -65.94 32.75 -51.63
C LYS A 483 -64.50 32.98 -52.10
N GLU A 484 -63.51 32.44 -51.40
CA GLU A 484 -62.08 32.45 -51.79
C GLU A 484 -61.86 31.78 -53.16
N ARG A 485 -62.52 30.64 -53.41
CA ARG A 485 -62.45 29.95 -54.71
C ARG A 485 -63.01 30.77 -55.87
N VAL A 486 -64.05 31.57 -55.62
CA VAL A 486 -64.64 32.46 -56.62
C VAL A 486 -63.72 33.64 -56.92
N ILE A 487 -63.04 34.18 -55.89
CA ILE A 487 -62.05 35.25 -56.05
C ILE A 487 -60.83 34.76 -56.85
N SER A 488 -60.29 33.56 -56.54
CA SER A 488 -59.23 32.95 -57.35
C SER A 488 -59.63 32.74 -58.81
N SER A 489 -60.89 32.37 -59.10
CA SER A 489 -61.35 32.20 -60.49
C SER A 489 -61.48 33.51 -61.27
N LEU A 490 -61.68 34.64 -60.57
CA LEU A 490 -61.73 35.98 -61.17
C LEU A 490 -60.33 36.55 -61.40
N GLU A 491 -59.35 36.16 -60.58
CA GLU A 491 -57.94 36.56 -60.72
C GLU A 491 -57.24 35.94 -61.95
N GLU A 492 -57.64 34.74 -62.38
CA GLU A 492 -57.08 34.08 -63.58
C GLU A 492 -57.56 34.70 -64.92
N GLN A 493 -58.68 35.44 -64.95
CA GLN A 493 -59.31 35.88 -66.20
C GLN A 493 -58.93 37.31 -66.66
N TYR A 494 -58.35 38.15 -65.80
CA TYR A 494 -58.21 39.60 -66.08
C TYR A 494 -56.81 40.22 -65.94
N PHE A 495 -55.78 39.47 -65.54
CA PHE A 495 -54.40 40.01 -65.42
C PHE A 495 -53.37 39.17 -66.21
N PRO A 496 -53.09 39.47 -67.49
CA PRO A 496 -52.02 38.83 -68.27
C PRO A 496 -50.62 39.42 -67.98
N GLY A 497 -50.37 39.92 -66.77
CA GLY A 497 -49.08 40.49 -66.40
C GLY A 497 -48.87 40.37 -64.90
N VAL A 498 -48.17 39.31 -64.48
CA VAL A 498 -47.96 38.98 -63.07
C VAL A 498 -46.46 38.96 -62.77
N ILE A 499 -46.10 39.65 -61.69
CA ILE A 499 -44.83 39.55 -60.99
C ILE A 499 -44.56 38.08 -60.69
N THR A 500 -43.49 37.53 -61.26
CA THR A 500 -42.97 36.21 -60.93
C THR A 500 -42.51 36.17 -59.48
N CYS A 501 -43.31 35.53 -58.63
CA CYS A 501 -42.80 34.77 -57.49
C CYS A 501 -43.18 33.33 -57.77
N TYR A 502 -42.19 32.49 -58.07
CA TYR A 502 -42.42 31.08 -58.33
C TYR A 502 -42.88 30.41 -57.02
N PRO A 503 -44.05 29.75 -56.99
CA PRO A 503 -44.48 28.91 -55.87
C PRO A 503 -43.47 27.79 -55.57
N GLU A 504 -42.67 27.43 -56.58
CA GLU A 504 -41.62 26.43 -56.54
C GLU A 504 -40.52 26.81 -55.55
N ASP A 505 -40.09 28.08 -55.43
CA ASP A 505 -38.96 28.42 -54.53
C ASP A 505 -39.31 28.34 -53.03
N ILE A 506 -40.55 28.67 -52.66
CA ILE A 506 -40.98 28.65 -51.25
C ILE A 506 -41.42 27.23 -50.86
N ALA A 507 -42.21 26.56 -51.71
CA ALA A 507 -42.58 25.16 -51.46
C ALA A 507 -41.36 24.24 -51.52
N GLU A 508 -40.43 24.44 -52.45
CA GLU A 508 -39.20 23.65 -52.57
C GLU A 508 -38.19 23.98 -51.46
N PHE A 509 -38.12 25.23 -50.96
CA PHE A 509 -37.31 25.55 -49.78
C PHE A 509 -37.84 24.85 -48.52
N PHE A 510 -39.15 24.93 -48.26
CA PHE A 510 -39.77 24.26 -47.12
C PHE A 510 -39.79 22.74 -47.27
N GLU A 511 -40.01 22.21 -48.48
CA GLU A 511 -39.99 20.78 -48.75
C GLU A 511 -38.56 20.21 -48.74
N LYS A 512 -37.55 20.92 -49.27
CA LYS A 512 -36.13 20.53 -49.13
C LYS A 512 -35.68 20.59 -47.68
N ARG A 513 -36.09 21.60 -46.90
CA ARG A 513 -35.70 21.73 -45.49
C ARG A 513 -36.43 20.70 -44.62
N TRP A 514 -37.72 20.45 -44.88
CA TRP A 514 -38.49 19.37 -44.26
C TRP A 514 -37.97 17.98 -44.63
N LYS A 515 -37.64 17.71 -45.90
CA LYS A 515 -36.99 16.45 -46.33
C LYS A 515 -35.62 16.28 -45.70
N ARG A 516 -34.82 17.35 -45.53
CA ARG A 516 -33.51 17.29 -44.86
C ARG A 516 -33.64 16.99 -43.37
N ILE A 517 -34.58 17.64 -42.67
CA ILE A 517 -34.88 17.40 -41.25
C ILE A 517 -35.47 16.00 -41.05
N LYS A 518 -36.44 15.58 -41.88
CA LYS A 518 -37.04 14.25 -41.86
C LYS A 518 -36.01 13.15 -42.15
N LYS A 519 -35.08 13.36 -43.09
CA LYS A 519 -33.99 12.41 -43.38
C LYS A 519 -33.01 12.29 -42.21
N SER A 520 -32.68 13.38 -41.53
CA SER A 520 -31.87 13.35 -40.30
C SER A 520 -32.58 12.65 -39.14
N PHE A 521 -33.88 12.90 -38.94
CA PHE A 521 -34.68 12.23 -37.90
C PHE A 521 -34.87 10.73 -38.17
N VAL A 522 -35.12 10.35 -39.43
CA VAL A 522 -35.24 8.94 -39.84
C VAL A 522 -33.88 8.23 -39.77
N SER A 523 -32.78 8.91 -40.10
CA SER A 523 -31.42 8.38 -39.94
C SER A 523 -31.06 8.18 -38.46
N ALA A 524 -31.36 9.15 -37.61
CA ALA A 524 -31.16 9.04 -36.16
C ALA A 524 -32.03 7.92 -35.56
N LYS A 525 -33.31 7.83 -35.93
CA LYS A 525 -34.21 6.75 -35.51
C LYS A 525 -33.73 5.37 -35.98
N ASN A 526 -33.26 5.26 -37.22
CA ASN A 526 -32.73 4.00 -37.76
C ASN A 526 -31.37 3.63 -37.15
N ASN A 527 -30.50 4.60 -36.85
CA ASN A 527 -29.24 4.36 -36.15
C ASN A 527 -29.48 3.93 -34.70
N ILE A 528 -30.44 4.56 -34.00
CA ILE A 528 -30.87 4.14 -32.66
C ILE A 528 -31.50 2.75 -32.71
N CYS A 529 -32.44 2.48 -33.64
CA CYS A 529 -33.04 1.16 -33.79
C CYS A 529 -32.03 0.07 -34.22
N ASN A 530 -31.04 0.40 -35.04
CA ASN A 530 -29.97 -0.53 -35.43
C ASN A 530 -28.94 -0.73 -34.31
N CYS A 531 -28.69 0.26 -33.45
CA CYS A 531 -27.95 0.07 -32.19
C CYS A 531 -28.67 -0.91 -31.27
N PHE A 532 -29.99 -0.74 -31.10
CA PHE A 532 -30.80 -1.67 -30.29
C PHE A 532 -30.91 -3.08 -30.89
N LYS A 533 -30.83 -3.21 -32.23
CA LYS A 533 -30.82 -4.52 -32.91
C LYS A 533 -29.46 -5.20 -32.97
N ARG A 534 -28.35 -4.48 -32.73
CA ARG A 534 -26.97 -5.00 -32.71
C ARG A 534 -26.45 -5.29 -31.31
N SER A 535 -27.23 -5.00 -30.27
CA SER A 535 -26.95 -5.51 -28.93
C SER A 535 -27.22 -7.02 -28.93
N PRO A 536 -26.22 -7.89 -28.70
CA PRO A 536 -26.48 -9.31 -28.51
C PRO A 536 -27.45 -9.45 -27.35
N ALA A 537 -28.47 -10.28 -27.53
CA ALA A 537 -29.30 -10.72 -26.42
C ALA A 537 -28.37 -11.27 -25.32
N ILE A 538 -28.41 -10.64 -24.15
CA ILE A 538 -28.01 -11.29 -22.90
C ILE A 538 -29.05 -12.39 -22.72
N ASN A 539 -28.68 -13.60 -23.16
CA ASN A 539 -29.37 -14.81 -22.72
C ASN A 539 -29.18 -14.91 -21.20
N GLN A 540 -30.26 -15.37 -20.56
CA GLN A 540 -30.37 -15.73 -19.16
C GLN A 540 -29.15 -16.47 -18.59
#